data_AF-A0AA39H1C8-F1
#
_entry.id   AF-A0AA39H1C8-F1
#
_cell.length_a   1.000
_cell.length_b   1.000
_cell.length_c   1.000
_cell.angle_alpha   90.00
_cell.angle_beta   90.00
_cell.angle_gamma   90.00
#
_symmetry.space_group_name_H-M   'P 1'
#
loop_
_entity.id
_entity.type
_entity.pdbx_description
1 polymer ?
#
loop_
_entity_poly.entity_id
_entity_poly.type
_entity_poly.pdbx_seq_one_letter_code
_entity_poly.pdbx_strand_id
1 'polypeptide(L)'
;MAPSTSWSNTVLDLQVQGLVVQRRALPTLRRERFVLPPLQLENYLPRDRIHLNLLLPLRTRDLNDLRKQFNGFESKMMMLSQEMNSMRGTVDRHSNDIMAVSSDVKSRPQVDPARIANSTQQMDMKVRELQQQLMQFKQTMEAEIADRIRVNQAQAENINRLQEYIRQQEANKNDIMQSLSRKGDMDQKKMNEESKKLNDRIQQVTTEVNRSTNERDQRIREEMNQKFNSLQMMVKSDIDGRTDGDRENKKKMEERMKAVNDALEGVKAAQQTDKAKNKERFQKINEALATLEHHLEIGDKKVDKIVNAEIQARKLHEKALLAKMQELEDRVNKYLDGLNKAIDDAKAGKENVKVPTLDTDALRREMEAIAADKNKMSMEGLLKLEEKMSRVQQGLTRDKREIQDKASDVISKDQFNKLKSQVNKLDQLMDDVEKAQEKVRDKLERQIPQDLNELSAKADNIKQQLNARIDQEEEERYLAIRELQEAYNKLLGRPGPAAAAAPDTQATASRREIDECKVAIKKLAESVTTVKNVLDRKLQEEVRKREQDVERLSVLIQR
;
A
#
# COMPACT_ATOMS: atom_id res chain seq x y z
N MET A 1 30.50 -43.83 10.38
CA MET A 1 31.24 -43.94 9.12
C MET A 1 30.60 -42.97 8.12
N ALA A 2 31.37 -42.33 7.23
CA ALA A 2 30.86 -41.42 6.17
C ALA A 2 30.40 -42.24 4.93
N PRO A 3 29.73 -41.67 3.90
CA PRO A 3 30.10 -40.48 3.10
C PRO A 3 29.17 -39.26 3.36
N SER A 4 29.52 -38.00 3.08
CA SER A 4 30.04 -37.34 1.86
C SER A 4 29.00 -37.05 0.76
N THR A 5 28.29 -35.93 0.92
CA THR A 5 27.80 -35.04 -0.16
C THR A 5 27.61 -33.66 0.50
N SER A 6 28.47 -32.66 0.34
CA SER A 6 29.10 -32.05 -0.85
C SER A 6 28.20 -31.04 -1.56
N TRP A 7 28.62 -29.76 -1.52
CA TRP A 7 28.45 -28.72 -2.56
C TRP A 7 27.05 -28.59 -3.20
N SER A 8 26.26 -27.60 -2.75
CA SER A 8 25.11 -27.07 -3.52
C SER A 8 24.80 -25.60 -3.22
N ASN A 9 24.34 -25.26 -2.01
CA ASN A 9 23.65 -23.97 -1.82
C ASN A 9 24.55 -22.75 -1.60
N THR A 10 25.81 -22.90 -1.17
CA THR A 10 26.79 -21.79 -1.14
C THR A 10 27.23 -21.33 -2.53
N VAL A 11 26.87 -22.04 -3.59
CA VAL A 11 27.06 -21.60 -4.98
C VAL A 11 25.91 -20.70 -5.44
N LEU A 12 24.69 -20.92 -4.94
CA LEU A 12 23.50 -20.15 -5.35
C LEU A 12 23.56 -18.68 -4.89
N ASP A 13 23.95 -18.40 -3.64
CA ASP A 13 24.01 -16.99 -3.17
C ASP A 13 25.08 -16.15 -3.89
N LEU A 14 26.20 -16.74 -4.31
CA LEU A 14 27.22 -16.04 -5.10
C LEU A 14 26.87 -15.98 -6.61
N GLN A 15 26.08 -16.90 -7.13
CA GLN A 15 25.63 -16.86 -8.53
C GLN A 15 24.36 -16.00 -8.74
N VAL A 16 23.56 -15.77 -7.69
CA VAL A 16 22.40 -14.85 -7.73
C VAL A 16 22.83 -13.39 -7.54
N GLN A 17 23.74 -13.07 -6.61
CA GLN A 17 24.20 -11.68 -6.43
C GLN A 17 25.03 -11.16 -7.62
N GLY A 18 25.68 -12.05 -8.39
CA GLY A 18 26.36 -11.69 -9.64
C GLY A 18 25.45 -11.25 -10.79
N LEU A 19 24.13 -11.52 -10.74
CA LEU A 19 23.21 -11.34 -11.87
C LEU A 19 22.24 -10.15 -11.75
N VAL A 20 22.22 -9.45 -10.62
CA VAL A 20 21.30 -8.32 -10.38
C VAL A 20 21.98 -6.95 -10.52
N VAL A 21 23.30 -6.86 -10.31
CA VAL A 21 24.06 -5.59 -10.40
C VAL A 21 24.64 -5.33 -11.81
N GLN A 22 24.27 -6.13 -12.82
CA GLN A 22 24.69 -5.95 -14.22
C GLN A 22 23.51 -5.67 -15.18
N ARG A 23 22.53 -4.86 -14.76
CA ARG A 23 21.37 -4.47 -15.60
C ARG A 23 20.96 -2.98 -15.57
N ARG A 24 21.83 -2.07 -15.12
CA ARG A 24 21.61 -0.60 -15.17
C ARG A 24 22.86 0.21 -15.53
N ALA A 25 23.41 0.01 -16.73
CA ALA A 25 24.33 0.96 -17.37
C ALA A 25 24.30 0.80 -18.90
N LEU A 26 24.34 1.93 -19.62
CA LEU A 26 24.48 2.06 -21.09
C LEU A 26 23.31 1.46 -21.94
N PRO A 27 23.11 1.94 -23.19
CA PRO A 27 22.87 3.36 -23.49
C PRO A 27 21.63 3.57 -24.38
N THR A 28 21.05 4.77 -24.36
CA THR A 28 19.98 5.17 -25.30
C THR A 28 20.52 5.37 -26.72
N LEU A 29 20.53 4.31 -27.53
CA LEU A 29 20.83 4.36 -28.96
C LEU A 29 19.56 4.19 -29.81
N ARG A 30 19.23 5.25 -30.58
CA ARG A 30 18.13 5.28 -31.55
C ARG A 30 18.27 4.16 -32.60
N ARG A 31 17.16 3.50 -32.94
CA ARG A 31 16.98 2.87 -34.27
C ARG A 31 15.50 2.63 -34.61
N GLU A 32 14.86 3.66 -35.15
CA GLU A 32 13.65 3.49 -35.96
C GLU A 32 14.03 3.02 -37.37
N ARG A 33 13.11 2.34 -38.08
CA ARG A 33 13.34 1.87 -39.46
C ARG A 33 12.04 1.71 -40.26
N PHE A 34 11.90 2.52 -41.33
CA PHE A 34 11.10 2.28 -42.55
C PHE A 34 9.55 2.21 -42.39
N VAL A 35 8.71 2.55 -43.38
CA VAL A 35 8.89 2.84 -44.83
C VAL A 35 8.17 4.15 -45.26
N LEU A 36 8.67 4.75 -46.35
CA LEU A 36 8.16 5.83 -47.26
C LEU A 36 6.78 5.53 -47.95
N PRO A 37 6.21 6.38 -48.86
CA PRO A 37 6.39 7.82 -49.24
C PRO A 37 4.99 8.57 -49.38
N PRO A 38 4.72 9.61 -50.24
CA PRO A 38 5.52 10.74 -50.79
C PRO A 38 4.86 12.17 -50.60
N LEU A 39 5.53 13.21 -51.16
CA LEU A 39 5.01 14.44 -51.83
C LEU A 39 5.29 15.85 -51.21
N GLN A 40 5.87 16.72 -52.07
CA GLN A 40 5.65 18.18 -52.26
C GLN A 40 6.16 19.16 -51.16
N LEU A 41 7.06 20.11 -51.47
CA LEU A 41 6.89 21.50 -52.01
C LEU A 41 6.22 22.47 -51.00
N GLU A 42 6.65 23.73 -50.75
CA GLU A 42 7.80 24.59 -51.16
C GLU A 42 8.24 25.49 -49.95
N ASN A 43 9.00 26.61 -49.97
CA ASN A 43 9.86 27.39 -50.91
C ASN A 43 10.85 28.26 -50.06
N TYR A 44 11.81 28.97 -50.67
CA TYR A 44 11.99 30.45 -50.59
C TYR A 44 13.40 30.98 -51.00
N LEU A 45 13.55 31.39 -52.28
CA LEU A 45 14.35 32.54 -52.79
C LEU A 45 15.93 32.52 -52.66
N PRO A 46 16.67 33.46 -53.29
CA PRO A 46 16.68 33.78 -54.74
C PRO A 46 18.08 34.09 -55.36
N ARG A 47 18.28 33.88 -56.68
CA ARG A 47 18.72 34.92 -57.67
C ARG A 47 19.09 34.42 -59.09
N ASP A 48 18.77 35.29 -60.06
CA ASP A 48 19.49 35.66 -61.30
C ASP A 48 19.89 34.65 -62.41
N ARG A 49 19.21 34.83 -63.56
CA ARG A 49 19.75 35.15 -64.92
C ARG A 49 20.04 34.06 -66.00
N ILE A 50 19.51 34.36 -67.20
CA ILE A 50 20.07 34.17 -68.58
C ILE A 50 19.73 32.88 -69.40
N HIS A 51 18.72 33.02 -70.27
CA HIS A 51 18.65 32.73 -71.73
C HIS A 51 18.80 31.34 -72.42
N LEU A 52 18.03 31.19 -73.53
CA LEU A 52 18.13 30.28 -74.69
C LEU A 52 17.89 28.75 -74.46
N ASN A 53 17.64 27.91 -75.48
CA ASN A 53 16.67 27.93 -76.62
C ASN A 53 16.82 26.66 -77.49
N LEU A 54 15.71 26.12 -78.06
CA LEU A 54 15.65 25.31 -79.31
C LEU A 54 16.41 23.94 -79.32
N LEU A 55 16.12 22.94 -80.20
CA LEU A 55 14.92 22.50 -80.95
C LEU A 55 15.09 20.99 -81.26
N LEU A 56 14.00 20.24 -81.49
CA LEU A 56 13.99 18.83 -81.97
C LEU A 56 13.93 18.74 -83.53
N PRO A 57 14.14 17.55 -84.15
CA PRO A 57 14.41 17.44 -85.60
C PRO A 57 13.16 17.17 -86.46
N LEU A 58 13.32 17.25 -87.79
CA LEU A 58 12.67 16.35 -88.78
C LEU A 58 13.30 16.52 -90.19
N ARG A 59 13.35 15.45 -90.99
CA ARG A 59 14.13 15.36 -92.26
C ARG A 59 13.45 14.48 -93.31
N THR A 60 12.63 15.06 -94.19
CA THR A 60 11.86 14.30 -95.22
C THR A 60 11.59 15.05 -96.55
N ARG A 61 12.14 16.25 -96.77
CA ARG A 61 11.63 17.16 -97.83
C ARG A 61 12.14 16.87 -99.26
N ASP A 62 13.31 16.25 -99.40
CA ASP A 62 14.10 16.29 -100.65
C ASP A 62 13.62 15.35 -101.78
N LEU A 63 12.88 14.27 -101.45
CA LEU A 63 12.52 13.23 -102.44
C LEU A 63 11.43 13.64 -103.44
N ASN A 64 10.63 14.66 -103.15
CA ASN A 64 9.50 15.06 -104.03
C ASN A 64 9.93 15.97 -105.19
N ASP A 65 10.94 16.82 -105.00
CA ASP A 65 11.33 17.79 -106.02
C ASP A 65 12.23 17.16 -107.11
N LEU A 66 13.05 16.17 -106.76
CA LEU A 66 13.74 15.30 -107.73
C LEU A 66 12.75 14.63 -108.71
N ARG A 67 11.61 14.15 -108.22
CA ARG A 67 10.59 13.51 -109.05
C ARG A 67 9.89 14.48 -110.01
N LYS A 68 9.77 15.77 -109.64
CA LYS A 68 9.22 16.81 -110.53
C LYS A 68 10.19 17.22 -111.64
N GLN A 69 11.50 17.25 -111.37
CA GLN A 69 12.49 17.64 -112.37
C GLN A 69 12.62 16.60 -113.50
N PHE A 70 12.50 15.30 -113.19
CA PHE A 70 12.65 14.23 -114.18
C PHE A 70 11.61 14.31 -115.32
N ASN A 71 10.32 14.43 -114.97
CA ASN A 71 9.22 14.56 -115.95
C ASN A 71 9.38 15.80 -116.86
N GLY A 72 10.03 16.86 -116.36
CA GLY A 72 10.28 18.08 -117.13
C GLY A 72 11.37 17.96 -118.19
N PHE A 73 12.16 16.88 -118.19
CA PHE A 73 13.20 16.60 -119.17
C PHE A 73 12.65 15.79 -120.36
N GLU A 74 11.83 14.79 -120.07
CA GLU A 74 11.24 13.86 -121.05
C GLU A 74 10.41 14.59 -122.13
N SER A 75 9.56 15.54 -121.71
CA SER A 75 8.74 16.35 -122.64
C SER A 75 9.58 17.23 -123.60
N LYS A 76 10.77 17.66 -123.19
CA LYS A 76 11.65 18.50 -124.04
C LYS A 76 12.33 17.69 -125.13
N MET A 77 12.69 16.44 -124.84
CA MET A 77 13.33 15.54 -125.80
C MET A 77 12.36 15.15 -126.93
N MET A 78 11.06 15.06 -126.65
CA MET A 78 10.04 14.72 -127.64
C MET A 78 9.85 15.80 -128.73
N MET A 79 9.81 17.08 -128.35
CA MET A 79 9.68 18.19 -129.33
C MET A 79 10.88 18.27 -130.27
N LEU A 80 12.10 18.09 -129.76
CA LEU A 80 13.35 18.18 -130.53
C LEU A 80 13.45 17.07 -131.61
N SER A 81 12.81 15.93 -131.38
CA SER A 81 12.66 14.86 -132.39
C SER A 81 11.70 15.26 -133.53
N GLN A 82 10.68 16.08 -133.24
CA GLN A 82 9.68 16.49 -134.21
C GLN A 82 10.22 17.57 -135.18
N GLU A 83 11.04 18.51 -134.68
CA GLU A 83 11.66 19.57 -135.49
C GLU A 83 12.65 19.03 -136.53
N MET A 84 13.51 18.06 -136.16
CA MET A 84 14.47 17.45 -137.11
C MET A 84 13.79 16.78 -138.30
N ASN A 85 12.62 16.15 -138.10
CA ASN A 85 11.87 15.52 -139.18
C ASN A 85 11.28 16.56 -140.15
N SER A 86 10.88 17.74 -139.65
CA SER A 86 10.34 18.82 -140.51
C SER A 86 11.41 19.44 -141.41
N MET A 87 12.64 19.64 -140.92
CA MET A 87 13.72 20.24 -141.73
C MET A 87 14.09 19.39 -142.95
N ARG A 88 14.11 18.05 -142.80
CA ARG A 88 14.53 17.13 -143.88
C ARG A 88 13.66 17.27 -145.13
N GLY A 89 12.33 17.34 -144.97
CA GLY A 89 11.39 17.47 -146.08
C GLY A 89 11.45 18.79 -146.86
N THR A 90 12.14 19.81 -146.33
CA THR A 90 12.42 21.06 -147.05
C THR A 90 13.63 20.97 -147.99
N VAL A 91 14.63 20.16 -147.65
CA VAL A 91 15.88 20.06 -148.43
C VAL A 91 15.66 19.29 -149.74
N ASP A 92 14.90 18.19 -149.68
CA ASP A 92 14.64 17.31 -150.83
C ASP A 92 13.85 18.01 -151.97
N ARG A 93 13.14 19.12 -151.68
CA ARG A 93 12.39 19.89 -152.69
C ARG A 93 13.30 20.78 -153.53
N HIS A 94 14.10 21.63 -152.88
CA HIS A 94 14.97 22.59 -153.58
C HIS A 94 16.05 21.92 -154.47
N SER A 95 16.38 20.64 -154.23
CA SER A 95 17.31 19.90 -155.09
C SER A 95 16.75 19.57 -156.49
N ASN A 96 15.42 19.47 -156.64
CA ASN A 96 14.81 19.11 -157.92
C ASN A 96 14.65 20.32 -158.86
N ASP A 97 14.19 21.46 -158.31
CA ASP A 97 13.91 22.66 -159.11
C ASP A 97 15.16 23.21 -159.83
N ILE A 98 16.35 23.01 -159.22
CA ILE A 98 17.63 23.48 -159.76
C ILE A 98 18.05 22.70 -161.03
N MET A 99 17.63 21.45 -161.22
CA MET A 99 17.93 20.71 -162.45
C MET A 99 17.11 21.21 -163.65
N ALA A 100 15.86 21.67 -163.42
CA ALA A 100 14.93 22.05 -164.48
C ALA A 100 15.35 23.31 -165.26
N VAL A 101 16.14 24.20 -164.64
CA VAL A 101 16.57 25.48 -165.26
C VAL A 101 17.81 25.29 -166.17
N SER A 102 18.43 24.11 -166.18
CA SER A 102 19.72 23.89 -166.85
C SER A 102 19.64 23.56 -168.36
N SER A 103 18.44 23.34 -168.93
CA SER A 103 18.27 22.85 -170.32
C SER A 103 18.11 23.95 -171.39
N ASP A 104 17.46 25.07 -171.07
CA ASP A 104 16.70 25.83 -172.08
C ASP A 104 17.45 27.00 -172.75
N VAL A 105 18.76 27.15 -172.54
CA VAL A 105 19.53 28.33 -173.02
C VAL A 105 20.67 27.97 -173.99
N LYS A 106 20.52 26.91 -174.82
CA LYS A 106 21.56 26.45 -175.77
C LYS A 106 21.10 26.10 -177.20
N SER A 107 20.20 26.90 -177.77
CA SER A 107 19.84 26.89 -179.21
C SER A 107 19.54 28.33 -179.68
N ARG A 108 20.40 28.99 -180.49
CA ARG A 108 20.52 28.94 -181.98
C ARG A 108 19.33 29.56 -182.75
N PRO A 109 19.52 30.16 -183.95
CA PRO A 109 20.74 30.76 -184.55
C PRO A 109 20.46 32.07 -185.36
N GLN A 110 21.42 32.45 -186.24
CA GLN A 110 21.42 33.55 -187.22
C GLN A 110 20.27 33.54 -188.24
N VAL A 111 19.99 34.71 -188.85
CA VAL A 111 19.62 34.86 -190.28
C VAL A 111 20.32 36.09 -190.89
N ASP A 112 20.64 36.02 -192.18
CA ASP A 112 21.41 36.98 -193.01
C ASP A 112 20.49 38.03 -193.72
N PRO A 113 20.95 38.95 -194.62
CA PRO A 113 20.48 40.34 -194.53
C PRO A 113 19.83 40.86 -195.83
N ALA A 114 18.56 40.50 -196.11
CA ALA A 114 17.87 40.99 -197.32
C ALA A 114 16.33 41.11 -197.23
N ARG A 115 15.82 42.18 -196.58
CA ARG A 115 14.68 43.06 -197.00
C ARG A 115 14.11 43.87 -195.83
N ILE A 116 14.73 45.03 -195.60
CA ILE A 116 14.47 45.93 -194.45
C ILE A 116 13.31 46.88 -194.80
N ALA A 117 12.06 46.38 -194.74
CA ALA A 117 10.87 47.19 -195.04
C ALA A 117 9.62 46.89 -194.17
N ASN A 118 9.46 45.66 -193.66
CA ASN A 118 8.25 45.23 -192.94
C ASN A 118 8.41 45.09 -191.42
N SER A 119 9.59 45.40 -190.87
CA SER A 119 9.91 45.14 -189.44
C SER A 119 9.31 46.17 -188.48
N THR A 120 9.25 47.45 -188.88
CA THR A 120 8.91 48.57 -188.00
C THR A 120 7.52 48.43 -187.36
N GLN A 121 6.50 48.00 -188.11
CA GLN A 121 5.14 47.84 -187.56
C GLN A 121 5.01 46.68 -186.55
N GLN A 122 5.83 45.63 -186.66
CA GLN A 122 5.84 44.55 -185.66
C GLN A 122 6.61 44.95 -184.38
N MET A 123 7.59 45.85 -184.50
CA MET A 123 8.31 46.40 -183.35
C MET A 123 7.38 47.27 -182.48
N ASP A 124 6.62 48.19 -183.09
CA ASP A 124 5.72 49.09 -182.34
C ASP A 124 4.61 48.36 -181.57
N MET A 125 4.08 47.25 -182.12
CA MET A 125 3.14 46.40 -181.38
C MET A 125 3.78 45.77 -180.15
N LYS A 126 4.98 45.19 -180.28
CA LYS A 126 5.71 44.58 -179.15
C LYS A 126 6.15 45.61 -178.11
N VAL A 127 6.47 46.84 -178.51
CA VAL A 127 6.77 47.95 -177.58
C VAL A 127 5.54 48.30 -176.75
N ARG A 128 4.35 48.41 -177.35
CA ARG A 128 3.10 48.63 -176.60
C ARG A 128 2.76 47.47 -175.66
N GLU A 129 2.93 46.24 -176.12
CA GLU A 129 2.65 45.03 -175.34
C GLU A 129 3.57 44.91 -174.12
N LEU A 130 4.88 45.16 -174.29
CA LEU A 130 5.83 45.29 -173.18
C LEU A 130 5.50 46.45 -172.23
N GLN A 131 5.06 47.60 -172.75
CA GLN A 131 4.66 48.75 -171.93
C GLN A 131 3.41 48.44 -171.09
N GLN A 132 2.47 47.66 -171.62
CA GLN A 132 1.28 47.18 -170.91
C GLN A 132 1.63 46.13 -169.85
N GLN A 133 2.54 45.19 -170.15
CA GLN A 133 3.06 44.22 -169.17
C GLN A 133 3.81 44.90 -168.01
N LEU A 134 4.64 45.92 -168.31
CA LEU A 134 5.30 46.73 -167.29
C LEU A 134 4.30 47.48 -166.39
N MET A 135 3.22 47.99 -166.97
CA MET A 135 2.17 48.69 -166.21
C MET A 135 1.38 47.74 -165.31
N GLN A 136 1.07 46.52 -165.78
CA GLN A 136 0.48 45.46 -164.95
C GLN A 136 1.43 45.02 -163.84
N PHE A 137 2.70 44.73 -164.15
CA PHE A 137 3.69 44.33 -163.15
C PHE A 137 3.87 45.38 -162.05
N LYS A 138 3.87 46.67 -162.42
CA LYS A 138 3.87 47.78 -161.46
C LYS A 138 2.65 47.74 -160.53
N GLN A 139 1.44 47.54 -161.06
CA GLN A 139 0.23 47.42 -160.24
C GLN A 139 0.27 46.21 -159.30
N THR A 140 0.74 45.03 -159.78
CA THR A 140 0.89 43.84 -158.93
C THR A 140 1.89 44.08 -157.80
N MET A 141 3.02 44.75 -158.09
CA MET A 141 4.04 45.08 -157.09
C MET A 141 3.54 46.15 -156.09
N GLU A 142 2.78 47.15 -156.52
CA GLU A 142 2.15 48.13 -155.63
C GLU A 142 1.10 47.48 -154.72
N ALA A 143 0.36 46.47 -155.21
CA ALA A 143 -0.57 45.67 -154.40
C ALA A 143 0.15 44.77 -153.37
N GLU A 144 1.20 44.04 -153.78
CA GLU A 144 2.04 43.22 -152.87
C GLU A 144 2.65 44.06 -151.74
N ILE A 145 3.09 45.29 -152.05
CA ILE A 145 3.59 46.24 -151.03
C ILE A 145 2.47 46.66 -150.07
N ALA A 146 1.27 46.96 -150.58
CA ALA A 146 0.13 47.35 -149.75
C ALA A 146 -0.32 46.23 -148.80
N ASP A 147 -0.44 44.99 -149.29
CA ASP A 147 -0.83 43.85 -148.43
C ASP A 147 0.29 43.46 -147.44
N ARG A 148 1.58 43.60 -147.79
CA ARG A 148 2.67 43.45 -146.81
C ARG A 148 2.60 44.46 -145.67
N ILE A 149 2.28 45.72 -145.96
CA ILE A 149 2.06 46.75 -144.93
C ILE A 149 0.87 46.34 -144.04
N ARG A 150 -0.22 45.88 -144.65
CA ARG A 150 -1.45 45.48 -143.96
C ARG A 150 -1.27 44.26 -143.05
N VAL A 151 -0.55 43.24 -143.50
CA VAL A 151 -0.19 42.05 -142.71
C VAL A 151 0.72 42.43 -141.54
N ASN A 152 1.71 43.30 -141.76
CA ASN A 152 2.63 43.74 -140.72
C ASN A 152 1.91 44.58 -139.63
N GLN A 153 0.96 45.44 -140.02
CA GLN A 153 0.07 46.13 -139.07
C GLN A 153 -0.76 45.15 -138.24
N ALA A 154 -1.40 44.13 -138.87
CA ALA A 154 -2.17 43.12 -138.15
C ALA A 154 -1.32 42.26 -137.20
N GLN A 155 -0.05 41.99 -137.55
CA GLN A 155 0.90 41.33 -136.65
C GLN A 155 1.28 42.22 -135.46
N ALA A 156 1.55 43.51 -135.68
CA ALA A 156 1.85 44.46 -134.61
C ALA A 156 0.67 44.62 -133.62
N GLU A 157 -0.57 44.68 -134.12
CA GLU A 157 -1.77 44.70 -133.26
C GLU A 157 -1.89 43.43 -132.39
N ASN A 158 -1.66 42.24 -132.95
CA ASN A 158 -1.70 40.99 -132.19
C ASN A 158 -0.59 40.91 -131.13
N ILE A 159 0.62 41.39 -131.45
CA ILE A 159 1.73 41.47 -130.48
C ILE A 159 1.35 42.39 -129.31
N ASN A 160 0.79 43.57 -129.59
CA ASN A 160 0.35 44.51 -128.56
C ASN A 160 -0.75 43.92 -127.66
N ARG A 161 -1.74 43.22 -128.24
CA ARG A 161 -2.79 42.52 -127.47
C ARG A 161 -2.23 41.44 -126.54
N LEU A 162 -1.26 40.66 -127.01
CA LEU A 162 -0.60 39.63 -126.19
C LEU A 162 0.21 40.23 -125.04
N GLN A 163 0.94 41.32 -125.29
CA GLN A 163 1.70 42.03 -124.25
C GLN A 163 0.79 42.58 -123.15
N GLU A 164 -0.35 43.18 -123.50
CA GLU A 164 -1.32 43.69 -122.52
C GLU A 164 -1.98 42.57 -121.71
N TYR A 165 -2.31 41.44 -122.34
CA TYR A 165 -2.88 40.28 -121.64
C TYR A 165 -1.92 39.66 -120.62
N ILE A 166 -0.62 39.61 -120.94
CA ILE A 166 0.44 39.21 -119.99
C ILE A 166 0.49 40.19 -118.82
N ARG A 167 0.48 41.50 -119.10
CA ARG A 167 0.47 42.56 -118.07
C ARG A 167 -0.71 42.44 -117.09
N GLN A 168 -1.91 42.16 -117.58
CA GLN A 168 -3.08 41.92 -116.74
C GLN A 168 -2.96 40.64 -115.89
N GLN A 169 -2.35 39.57 -116.40
CA GLN A 169 -2.08 38.38 -115.58
C GLN A 169 -1.06 38.67 -114.47
N GLU A 170 0.00 39.42 -114.74
CA GLU A 170 0.99 39.78 -113.71
C GLU A 170 0.40 40.68 -112.62
N ALA A 171 -0.44 41.66 -113.00
CA ALA A 171 -1.16 42.49 -112.05
C ALA A 171 -2.08 41.65 -111.13
N ASN A 172 -2.97 40.85 -111.71
CA ASN A 172 -3.88 39.97 -110.95
C ASN A 172 -3.14 38.99 -110.04
N LYS A 173 -2.02 38.41 -110.50
CA LYS A 173 -1.18 37.51 -109.71
C LYS A 173 -0.55 38.21 -108.50
N ASN A 174 -0.08 39.45 -108.69
CA ASN A 174 0.51 40.25 -107.61
C ASN A 174 -0.53 40.67 -106.57
N ASP A 175 -1.74 41.05 -106.98
CA ASP A 175 -2.84 41.38 -106.06
C ASP A 175 -3.28 40.16 -105.24
N ILE A 176 -3.37 38.98 -105.87
CA ILE A 176 -3.63 37.72 -105.16
C ILE A 176 -2.53 37.45 -104.11
N MET A 177 -1.23 37.57 -104.46
CA MET A 177 -0.15 37.39 -103.47
C MET A 177 -0.21 38.42 -102.33
N GLN A 178 -0.49 39.70 -102.63
CA GLN A 178 -0.65 40.71 -101.58
C GLN A 178 -1.83 40.40 -100.65
N SER A 179 -2.97 39.95 -101.19
CA SER A 179 -4.14 39.59 -100.38
C SER A 179 -3.84 38.42 -99.43
N LEU A 180 -3.11 37.40 -99.90
CA LEU A 180 -2.72 36.23 -99.11
C LEU A 180 -1.71 36.62 -98.02
N SER A 181 -0.73 37.47 -98.32
CA SER A 181 0.22 37.98 -97.32
C SER A 181 -0.50 38.75 -96.21
N ARG A 182 -1.34 39.74 -96.57
CA ARG A 182 -2.11 40.54 -95.60
C ARG A 182 -3.02 39.68 -94.73
N LYS A 183 -3.62 38.62 -95.29
CA LYS A 183 -4.43 37.66 -94.52
C LYS A 183 -3.57 36.85 -93.54
N GLY A 184 -2.41 36.35 -93.98
CA GLY A 184 -1.46 35.66 -93.11
C GLY A 184 -1.02 36.52 -91.91
N ASP A 185 -0.68 37.79 -92.17
CA ASP A 185 -0.31 38.76 -91.13
C ASP A 185 -1.46 39.03 -90.13
N MET A 186 -2.71 39.07 -90.61
CA MET A 186 -3.88 39.24 -89.75
C MET A 186 -4.16 38.01 -88.88
N ASP A 187 -4.13 36.82 -89.45
CA ASP A 187 -4.43 35.58 -88.72
C ASP A 187 -3.29 35.24 -87.73
N GLN A 188 -2.03 35.54 -88.06
CA GLN A 188 -0.91 35.47 -87.10
C GLN A 188 -1.07 36.47 -85.94
N LYS A 189 -1.55 37.69 -86.20
CA LYS A 189 -1.85 38.67 -85.13
C LYS A 189 -2.95 38.18 -84.19
N LYS A 190 -4.04 37.61 -84.71
CA LYS A 190 -5.09 36.99 -83.88
C LYS A 190 -4.54 35.87 -83.01
N MET A 191 -3.78 34.93 -83.58
CA MET A 191 -3.14 33.84 -82.83
C MET A 191 -2.23 34.36 -81.70
N ASN A 192 -1.47 35.43 -81.96
CA ASN A 192 -0.64 36.07 -80.94
C ASN A 192 -1.47 36.76 -79.84
N GLU A 193 -2.57 37.43 -80.20
CA GLU A 193 -3.49 38.04 -79.24
C GLU A 193 -4.22 37.01 -78.38
N GLU A 194 -4.70 35.91 -78.97
CA GLU A 194 -5.37 34.81 -78.24
C GLU A 194 -4.39 34.09 -77.32
N SER A 195 -3.16 33.83 -77.80
CA SER A 195 -2.08 33.29 -76.96
C SER A 195 -1.77 34.21 -75.79
N LYS A 196 -1.77 35.54 -76.00
CA LYS A 196 -1.59 36.51 -74.91
C LYS A 196 -2.77 36.48 -73.94
N LYS A 197 -4.01 36.61 -74.42
CA LYS A 197 -5.25 36.57 -73.60
C LYS A 197 -5.34 35.28 -72.77
N LEU A 198 -4.92 34.14 -73.33
CA LEU A 198 -4.85 32.87 -72.62
C LEU A 198 -3.78 32.88 -71.52
N ASN A 199 -2.58 33.40 -71.81
CA ASN A 199 -1.48 33.49 -70.85
C ASN A 199 -1.79 34.47 -69.70
N ASP A 200 -2.37 35.65 -70.02
CA ASP A 200 -2.86 36.62 -69.05
C ASP A 200 -3.92 35.98 -68.12
N ARG A 201 -4.82 35.17 -68.67
CA ARG A 201 -5.84 34.44 -67.89
C ARG A 201 -5.27 33.29 -67.05
N ILE A 202 -4.26 32.59 -67.55
CA ILE A 202 -3.51 31.58 -66.77
C ILE A 202 -2.84 32.26 -65.57
N GLN A 203 -2.18 33.40 -65.76
CA GLN A 203 -1.55 34.16 -64.66
C GLN A 203 -2.58 34.67 -63.63
N GLN A 204 -3.75 35.13 -64.07
CA GLN A 204 -4.86 35.49 -63.17
C GLN A 204 -5.29 34.29 -62.32
N VAL A 205 -5.60 33.14 -62.93
CA VAL A 205 -5.99 31.92 -62.19
C VAL A 205 -4.87 31.43 -61.27
N THR A 206 -3.61 31.47 -61.70
CA THR A 206 -2.46 31.10 -60.84
C THR A 206 -2.33 32.04 -59.62
N THR A 207 -2.50 33.35 -59.81
CA THR A 207 -2.44 34.31 -58.69
C THR A 207 -3.65 34.19 -57.75
N GLU A 208 -4.84 33.92 -58.27
CA GLU A 208 -6.05 33.67 -57.48
C GLU A 208 -5.96 32.36 -56.68
N VAL A 209 -5.49 31.26 -57.29
CA VAL A 209 -5.26 29.98 -56.60
C VAL A 209 -4.18 30.11 -55.53
N ASN A 210 -3.04 30.75 -55.84
CA ASN A 210 -1.97 30.97 -54.85
C ASN A 210 -2.45 31.85 -53.70
N ARG A 211 -3.25 32.89 -53.98
CA ARG A 211 -3.88 33.72 -52.95
C ARG A 211 -4.87 32.92 -52.10
N SER A 212 -5.78 32.16 -52.71
CA SER A 212 -6.77 31.36 -51.97
C SER A 212 -6.12 30.25 -51.13
N THR A 213 -5.02 29.66 -51.60
CA THR A 213 -4.22 28.70 -50.82
C THR A 213 -3.55 29.41 -49.64
N ASN A 214 -2.87 30.54 -49.85
CA ASN A 214 -2.23 31.29 -48.77
C ASN A 214 -3.24 31.79 -47.71
N GLU A 215 -4.41 32.31 -48.11
CA GLU A 215 -5.46 32.72 -47.18
C GLU A 215 -6.04 31.53 -46.41
N ARG A 216 -6.14 30.34 -47.02
CA ARG A 216 -6.58 29.11 -46.35
C ARG A 216 -5.53 28.60 -45.36
N ASP A 217 -4.27 28.58 -45.76
CA ASP A 217 -3.13 28.18 -44.92
C ASP A 217 -2.96 29.10 -43.71
N GLN A 218 -3.13 30.41 -43.91
CA GLN A 218 -3.12 31.39 -42.82
C GLN A 218 -4.25 31.11 -41.81
N ARG A 219 -5.50 30.92 -42.27
CA ARG A 219 -6.63 30.59 -41.37
C ARG A 219 -6.41 29.28 -40.62
N ILE A 220 -5.86 28.25 -41.27
CA ILE A 220 -5.53 26.97 -40.62
C ILE A 220 -4.46 27.16 -39.54
N ARG A 221 -3.42 27.97 -39.79
CA ARG A 221 -2.38 28.30 -38.81
C ARG A 221 -2.95 29.13 -37.65
N GLU A 222 -3.82 30.09 -37.92
CA GLU A 222 -4.50 30.92 -36.91
C GLU A 222 -5.44 30.08 -36.02
N GLU A 223 -6.29 29.23 -36.61
CA GLU A 223 -7.12 28.27 -35.86
C GLU A 223 -6.28 27.30 -35.02
N MET A 224 -5.20 26.77 -35.58
CA MET A 224 -4.31 25.84 -34.88
C MET A 224 -3.62 26.52 -33.69
N ASN A 225 -3.12 27.75 -33.88
CA ASN A 225 -2.52 28.55 -32.81
C ASN A 225 -3.57 28.91 -31.74
N GLN A 226 -4.80 29.26 -32.11
CA GLN A 226 -5.87 29.54 -31.17
C GLN A 226 -6.23 28.30 -30.34
N LYS A 227 -6.34 27.12 -30.98
CA LYS A 227 -6.58 25.83 -30.30
C LYS A 227 -5.42 25.45 -29.39
N PHE A 228 -4.17 25.63 -29.84
CA PHE A 228 -2.96 25.38 -29.04
C PHE A 228 -2.92 26.28 -27.80
N ASN A 229 -3.09 27.58 -27.95
CA ASN A 229 -3.10 28.54 -26.84
C ASN A 229 -4.24 28.24 -25.84
N SER A 230 -5.43 27.86 -26.34
CA SER A 230 -6.57 27.48 -25.49
C SER A 230 -6.28 26.22 -24.67
N LEU A 231 -5.69 25.19 -25.29
CA LEU A 231 -5.24 23.98 -24.60
C LEU A 231 -4.12 24.29 -23.60
N GLN A 232 -3.17 25.15 -23.94
CA GLN A 232 -2.07 25.55 -23.07
C GLN A 232 -2.59 26.29 -21.81
N MET A 233 -3.57 27.19 -21.96
CA MET A 233 -4.23 27.84 -20.83
C MET A 233 -5.03 26.84 -19.98
N MET A 234 -5.75 25.90 -20.60
CA MET A 234 -6.51 24.87 -19.88
C MET A 234 -5.60 23.94 -19.07
N VAL A 235 -4.53 23.43 -19.68
CA VAL A 235 -3.51 22.60 -19.02
C VAL A 235 -2.81 23.38 -17.90
N LYS A 236 -2.48 24.65 -18.11
CA LYS A 236 -1.92 25.49 -17.05
C LYS A 236 -2.90 25.67 -15.89
N SER A 237 -4.17 25.94 -16.16
CA SER A 237 -5.19 26.12 -15.12
C SER A 237 -5.46 24.84 -14.30
N ASP A 238 -5.36 23.67 -14.93
CA ASP A 238 -5.44 22.36 -14.24
C ASP A 238 -4.19 22.10 -13.39
N ILE A 239 -2.99 22.43 -13.89
CA ILE A 239 -1.75 22.36 -13.10
C ILE A 239 -1.80 23.30 -11.89
N ASP A 240 -2.11 24.59 -12.11
CA ASP A 240 -2.18 25.60 -11.05
C ASP A 240 -3.21 25.17 -10.00
N GLY A 241 -4.43 24.80 -10.40
CA GLY A 241 -5.50 24.32 -9.52
C GLY A 241 -5.16 23.05 -8.74
N ARG A 242 -4.44 22.09 -9.34
CA ARG A 242 -3.91 20.92 -8.62
C ARG A 242 -2.87 21.34 -7.58
N THR A 243 -1.94 22.24 -7.91
CA THR A 243 -0.91 22.67 -6.94
C THR A 243 -1.50 23.43 -5.75
N ASP A 244 -2.57 24.20 -5.95
CA ASP A 244 -3.28 24.85 -4.84
C ASP A 244 -4.13 23.87 -4.02
N GLY A 245 -4.76 22.88 -4.67
CA GLY A 245 -5.40 21.76 -3.97
C GLY A 245 -4.42 20.95 -3.11
N ASP A 246 -3.22 20.66 -3.63
CA ASP A 246 -2.16 19.97 -2.89
C ASP A 246 -1.61 20.82 -1.73
N ARG A 247 -1.46 22.14 -1.92
CA ARG A 247 -1.11 23.08 -0.84
C ARG A 247 -2.16 23.11 0.27
N GLU A 248 -3.45 23.18 -0.09
CA GLU A 248 -4.55 23.20 0.88
C GLU A 248 -4.67 21.86 1.63
N ASN A 249 -4.57 20.74 0.91
CA ASN A 249 -4.56 19.40 1.51
C ASN A 249 -3.37 19.20 2.45
N LYS A 250 -2.17 19.64 2.04
CA LYS A 250 -0.97 19.63 2.90
C LYS A 250 -1.20 20.46 4.17
N LYS A 251 -1.70 21.70 4.04
CA LYS A 251 -1.99 22.57 5.19
C LYS A 251 -3.01 21.92 6.14
N LYS A 252 -4.12 21.38 5.62
CA LYS A 252 -5.14 20.65 6.40
C LYS A 252 -4.55 19.42 7.11
N MET A 253 -3.57 18.75 6.49
CA MET A 253 -2.87 17.61 7.10
C MET A 253 -1.91 18.07 8.21
N GLU A 254 -1.16 19.15 8.01
CA GLU A 254 -0.28 19.75 9.02
C GLU A 254 -1.08 20.27 10.23
N GLU A 255 -2.22 20.94 10.01
CA GLU A 255 -3.14 21.38 11.06
C GLU A 255 -3.71 20.19 11.87
N ARG A 256 -4.11 19.10 11.19
CA ARG A 256 -4.54 17.85 11.86
C ARG A 256 -3.43 17.19 12.67
N MET A 257 -2.23 17.07 12.10
CA MET A 257 -1.07 16.48 12.78
C MET A 257 -0.67 17.31 14.00
N LYS A 258 -0.73 18.64 13.91
CA LYS A 258 -0.52 19.52 15.06
C LYS A 258 -1.59 19.29 16.15
N ALA A 259 -2.87 19.31 15.81
CA ALA A 259 -3.95 19.09 16.78
C ALA A 259 -3.85 17.72 17.47
N VAL A 260 -3.41 16.67 16.77
CA VAL A 260 -3.12 15.35 17.35
C VAL A 260 -1.91 15.39 18.30
N ASN A 261 -0.85 16.14 17.97
CA ASN A 261 0.30 16.28 18.86
C ASN A 261 -0.03 17.09 20.12
N ASP A 262 -0.72 18.24 19.97
CA ASP A 262 -1.17 19.09 21.08
C ASP A 262 -2.06 18.28 22.05
N ALA A 263 -2.97 17.43 21.53
CA ALA A 263 -3.78 16.52 22.33
C ALA A 263 -2.95 15.42 23.02
N LEU A 264 -1.96 14.85 22.33
CA LEU A 264 -1.05 13.83 22.89
C LEU A 264 -0.19 14.39 24.03
N GLU A 265 0.25 15.64 23.93
CA GLU A 265 0.97 16.34 25.00
C GLU A 265 0.06 16.63 26.20
N GLY A 266 -1.18 17.04 25.97
CA GLY A 266 -2.20 17.16 27.02
C GLY A 266 -2.45 15.84 27.77
N VAL A 267 -2.55 14.71 27.06
CA VAL A 267 -2.70 13.38 27.66
C VAL A 267 -1.46 12.98 28.47
N LYS A 268 -0.24 13.27 27.99
CA LYS A 268 1.00 13.03 28.75
C LYS A 268 1.04 13.85 30.05
N ALA A 269 0.68 15.14 29.99
CA ALA A 269 0.67 16.03 31.16
C ALA A 269 -0.38 15.60 32.21
N ALA A 270 -1.57 15.17 31.77
CA ALA A 270 -2.57 14.58 32.65
C ALA A 270 -2.05 13.28 33.30
N GLN A 271 -1.49 12.35 32.50
CA GLN A 271 -0.95 11.09 33.02
C GLN A 271 0.19 11.32 34.03
N GLN A 272 1.06 12.30 33.82
CA GLN A 272 2.14 12.64 34.74
C GLN A 272 1.61 13.25 36.05
N THR A 273 0.56 14.07 35.95
CA THR A 273 -0.13 14.67 37.10
C THR A 273 -0.82 13.60 37.95
N ASP A 274 -1.51 12.63 37.33
CA ASP A 274 -2.19 11.56 38.06
C ASP A 274 -1.21 10.51 38.62
N LYS A 275 -0.07 10.28 37.95
CA LYS A 275 1.07 9.54 38.55
C LYS A 275 1.58 10.21 39.82
N ALA A 276 1.67 11.55 39.86
CA ALA A 276 2.08 12.29 41.05
C ALA A 276 1.04 12.18 42.18
N LYS A 277 -0.25 12.44 41.90
CA LYS A 277 -1.35 12.26 42.87
C LYS A 277 -1.42 10.84 43.43
N ASN A 278 -1.25 9.83 42.57
CA ASN A 278 -1.29 8.44 43.01
C ASN A 278 -0.08 8.08 43.86
N LYS A 279 1.13 8.58 43.55
CA LYS A 279 2.30 8.44 44.42
C LYS A 279 2.06 9.05 45.81
N GLU A 280 1.47 10.24 45.88
CA GLU A 280 1.11 10.91 47.14
C GLU A 280 0.06 10.08 47.94
N ARG A 281 -0.95 9.53 47.26
CA ARG A 281 -1.95 8.64 47.88
C ARG A 281 -1.32 7.35 48.43
N PHE A 282 -0.46 6.68 47.67
CA PHE A 282 0.26 5.49 48.14
C PHE A 282 1.19 5.81 49.31
N GLN A 283 1.86 6.96 49.30
CA GLN A 283 2.67 7.40 50.45
C GLN A 283 1.81 7.57 51.71
N LYS A 284 0.66 8.27 51.61
CA LYS A 284 -0.27 8.45 52.74
C LYS A 284 -0.87 7.13 53.23
N ILE A 285 -1.12 6.17 52.34
CA ILE A 285 -1.57 4.81 52.71
C ILE A 285 -0.46 4.08 53.47
N ASN A 286 0.79 4.15 53.01
CA ASN A 286 1.92 3.51 53.70
C ASN A 286 2.20 4.14 55.07
N GLU A 287 2.09 5.48 55.19
CA GLU A 287 2.19 6.20 56.46
C GLU A 287 1.08 5.80 57.44
N ALA A 288 -0.16 5.63 56.95
CA ALA A 288 -1.28 5.13 57.74
C ALA A 288 -1.13 3.66 58.15
N LEU A 289 -0.62 2.80 57.26
CA LEU A 289 -0.33 1.39 57.55
C LEU A 289 0.75 1.24 58.63
N ALA A 290 1.89 1.93 58.50
CA ALA A 290 2.94 1.92 59.52
C ALA A 290 2.44 2.45 60.88
N THR A 291 1.53 3.45 60.86
CA THR A 291 0.86 3.95 62.07
C THR A 291 -0.07 2.90 62.69
N LEU A 292 -0.81 2.14 61.87
CA LEU A 292 -1.68 1.05 62.31
C LEU A 292 -0.87 -0.12 62.89
N GLU A 293 0.19 -0.55 62.21
CA GLU A 293 1.13 -1.58 62.67
C GLU A 293 1.72 -1.21 64.04
N HIS A 294 2.16 0.04 64.22
CA HIS A 294 2.66 0.53 65.50
C HIS A 294 1.58 0.56 66.59
N HIS A 295 0.34 0.91 66.24
CA HIS A 295 -0.80 0.85 67.18
C HIS A 295 -1.16 -0.58 67.59
N LEU A 296 -1.08 -1.55 66.67
CA LEU A 296 -1.25 -2.98 66.97
C LEU A 296 -0.12 -3.49 67.88
N GLU A 297 1.13 -3.17 67.56
CA GLU A 297 2.29 -3.55 68.37
C GLU A 297 2.24 -2.96 69.80
N ILE A 298 1.74 -1.72 69.95
CA ILE A 298 1.43 -1.11 71.25
C ILE A 298 0.22 -1.79 71.93
N GLY A 299 -0.76 -2.25 71.15
CA GLY A 299 -1.91 -3.00 71.62
C GLY A 299 -1.51 -4.32 72.26
N ASP A 300 -0.77 -5.15 71.53
CA ASP A 300 -0.26 -6.45 72.00
C ASP A 300 0.63 -6.26 73.24
N LYS A 301 1.58 -5.32 73.21
CA LYS A 301 2.42 -4.97 74.38
C LYS A 301 1.64 -4.45 75.59
N LYS A 302 0.38 -4.02 75.44
CA LYS A 302 -0.54 -3.70 76.56
C LYS A 302 -1.32 -4.92 77.00
N VAL A 303 -1.85 -5.71 76.06
CA VAL A 303 -2.55 -6.97 76.34
C VAL A 303 -1.63 -7.92 77.12
N ASP A 304 -0.39 -8.13 76.66
CA ASP A 304 0.62 -8.93 77.36
C ASP A 304 0.86 -8.45 78.79
N LYS A 305 0.94 -7.13 79.02
CA LYS A 305 1.14 -6.57 80.36
C LYS A 305 -0.07 -6.80 81.27
N ILE A 306 -1.28 -6.66 80.73
CA ILE A 306 -2.54 -6.89 81.47
C ILE A 306 -2.69 -8.39 81.80
N VAL A 307 -2.47 -9.27 80.81
CA VAL A 307 -2.53 -10.73 80.98
C VAL A 307 -1.47 -11.22 81.96
N ASN A 308 -0.22 -10.74 81.89
CA ASN A 308 0.81 -11.09 82.86
C ASN A 308 0.50 -10.55 84.27
N ALA A 309 -0.05 -9.34 84.40
CA ALA A 309 -0.46 -8.80 85.69
C ALA A 309 -1.60 -9.63 86.32
N GLU A 310 -2.60 -10.02 85.52
CA GLU A 310 -3.71 -10.89 85.92
C GLU A 310 -3.22 -12.30 86.32
N ILE A 311 -2.28 -12.89 85.57
CA ILE A 311 -1.66 -14.17 85.92
C ILE A 311 -0.91 -14.08 87.25
N GLN A 312 -0.16 -13.00 87.50
CA GLN A 312 0.54 -12.79 88.77
C GLN A 312 -0.44 -12.57 89.93
N ALA A 313 -1.52 -11.80 89.73
CA ALA A 313 -2.56 -11.59 90.72
C ALA A 313 -3.27 -12.92 91.10
N ARG A 314 -3.64 -13.74 90.10
CA ARG A 314 -4.21 -15.09 90.33
C ARG A 314 -3.24 -16.00 91.08
N LYS A 315 -1.95 -16.03 90.71
CA LYS A 315 -0.93 -16.81 91.43
C LYS A 315 -0.75 -16.36 92.88
N LEU A 316 -0.84 -15.05 93.15
CA LEU A 316 -0.79 -14.51 94.51
C LEU A 316 -2.03 -14.92 95.33
N HIS A 317 -3.23 -14.83 94.75
CA HIS A 317 -4.47 -15.29 95.38
C HIS A 317 -4.47 -16.80 95.63
N GLU A 318 -4.05 -17.60 94.66
CA GLU A 318 -3.90 -19.05 94.78
C GLU A 318 -2.95 -19.42 95.93
N LYS A 319 -1.77 -18.80 95.99
CA LYS A 319 -0.81 -19.01 97.09
C LYS A 319 -1.42 -18.61 98.45
N ALA A 320 -2.15 -17.50 98.53
CA ALA A 320 -2.78 -17.05 99.77
C ALA A 320 -3.90 -18.01 100.25
N LEU A 321 -4.68 -18.59 99.34
CA LEU A 321 -5.75 -19.53 99.68
C LEU A 321 -5.21 -20.91 100.09
N LEU A 322 -4.19 -21.42 99.38
CA LEU A 322 -3.49 -22.65 99.77
C LEU A 322 -2.71 -22.52 101.08
N ALA A 323 -2.28 -21.29 101.44
CA ALA A 323 -1.69 -20.98 102.74
C ALA A 323 -2.75 -20.92 103.86
N LYS A 324 -3.90 -20.25 103.66
CA LYS A 324 -5.02 -20.30 104.61
C LYS A 324 -5.47 -21.73 104.89
N MET A 325 -5.57 -22.57 103.86
CA MET A 325 -5.91 -23.99 104.01
C MET A 325 -4.85 -24.75 104.83
N GLN A 326 -3.56 -24.40 104.70
CA GLN A 326 -2.49 -24.96 105.54
C GLN A 326 -2.60 -24.50 107.00
N GLU A 327 -2.86 -23.20 107.25
CA GLU A 327 -3.07 -22.71 108.61
C GLU A 327 -4.27 -23.38 109.28
N LEU A 328 -5.32 -23.69 108.52
CA LEU A 328 -6.52 -24.36 109.01
C LEU A 328 -6.22 -25.82 109.37
N GLU A 329 -5.56 -26.57 108.48
CA GLU A 329 -5.01 -27.91 108.73
C GLU A 329 -4.14 -27.93 110.00
N ASP A 330 -3.20 -27.00 110.11
CA ASP A 330 -2.33 -26.79 111.26
C ASP A 330 -3.08 -26.53 112.58
N ARG A 331 -4.15 -25.72 112.55
CA ARG A 331 -4.98 -25.39 113.73
C ARG A 331 -5.82 -26.59 114.16
N VAL A 332 -6.38 -27.34 113.20
CA VAL A 332 -7.15 -28.57 113.44
C VAL A 332 -6.25 -29.63 114.06
N ASN A 333 -5.07 -29.90 113.49
CA ASN A 333 -4.14 -30.90 114.01
C ASN A 333 -3.70 -30.58 115.45
N LYS A 334 -3.31 -29.32 115.74
CA LYS A 334 -2.94 -28.86 117.10
C LYS A 334 -4.08 -29.02 118.12
N TYR A 335 -5.34 -28.92 117.69
CA TYR A 335 -6.49 -29.18 118.54
C TYR A 335 -6.73 -30.67 118.77
N LEU A 336 -6.61 -31.51 117.73
CA LEU A 336 -6.73 -32.97 117.81
C LEU A 336 -5.62 -33.58 118.70
N ASP A 337 -4.38 -33.09 118.60
CA ASP A 337 -3.27 -33.43 119.50
C ASP A 337 -3.62 -33.11 120.97
N GLY A 338 -4.12 -31.89 121.21
CA GLY A 338 -4.55 -31.44 122.53
C GLY A 338 -5.73 -32.23 123.09
N LEU A 339 -6.65 -32.67 122.23
CA LEU A 339 -7.84 -33.43 122.62
C LEU A 339 -7.50 -34.90 122.90
N ASN A 340 -6.63 -35.54 122.10
CA ASN A 340 -6.03 -36.84 122.41
C ASN A 340 -5.33 -36.80 123.77
N LYS A 341 -4.43 -35.82 123.98
CA LYS A 341 -3.74 -35.65 125.26
C LYS A 341 -4.69 -35.44 126.43
N ALA A 342 -5.77 -34.69 126.25
CA ALA A 342 -6.80 -34.53 127.28
C ALA A 342 -7.55 -35.84 127.59
N ILE A 343 -7.77 -36.70 126.60
CA ILE A 343 -8.32 -38.04 126.82
C ILE A 343 -7.33 -38.91 127.59
N ASP A 344 -6.06 -38.93 127.21
CA ASP A 344 -5.03 -39.73 127.90
C ASP A 344 -4.81 -39.28 129.35
N ASP A 345 -4.80 -37.96 129.59
CA ASP A 345 -4.75 -37.39 130.95
C ASP A 345 -6.01 -37.74 131.78
N ALA A 346 -7.18 -37.86 131.14
CA ALA A 346 -8.43 -38.28 131.78
C ALA A 346 -8.47 -39.80 132.08
N LYS A 347 -7.99 -40.64 131.14
CA LYS A 347 -7.79 -42.08 131.36
C LYS A 347 -6.81 -42.35 132.50
N ALA A 348 -5.78 -41.52 132.63
CA ALA A 348 -4.82 -41.56 133.74
C ALA A 348 -5.38 -41.05 135.08
N GLY A 349 -6.68 -40.71 135.16
CA GLY A 349 -7.35 -40.36 136.41
C GLY A 349 -6.99 -38.97 136.98
N LYS A 350 -6.40 -38.08 136.18
CA LYS A 350 -6.10 -36.71 136.64
C LYS A 350 -7.40 -35.92 136.75
N GLU A 351 -7.72 -35.36 137.91
CA GLU A 351 -8.99 -34.64 138.10
C GLU A 351 -9.06 -33.32 137.29
N ASN A 352 -7.93 -32.62 137.20
CA ASN A 352 -7.81 -31.28 136.61
C ASN A 352 -7.39 -31.28 135.11
N VAL A 353 -8.02 -32.11 134.27
CA VAL A 353 -7.76 -32.09 132.82
C VAL A 353 -8.25 -30.79 132.19
N LYS A 354 -7.32 -30.02 131.62
CA LYS A 354 -7.64 -28.86 130.76
C LYS A 354 -7.95 -29.34 129.33
N VAL A 355 -9.20 -29.73 129.10
CA VAL A 355 -9.71 -30.02 127.75
C VAL A 355 -9.55 -28.76 126.88
N PRO A 356 -8.95 -28.84 125.67
CA PRO A 356 -8.83 -27.69 124.78
C PRO A 356 -10.21 -27.27 124.25
N THR A 357 -10.31 -26.04 123.76
CA THR A 357 -11.53 -25.51 123.13
C THR A 357 -11.23 -25.06 121.72
N LEU A 358 -12.06 -25.48 120.77
CA LEU A 358 -11.99 -25.05 119.38
C LEU A 358 -12.94 -23.89 119.14
N ASP A 359 -12.44 -22.83 118.49
CA ASP A 359 -13.29 -21.82 117.85
C ASP A 359 -13.73 -22.35 116.48
N THR A 360 -14.82 -23.13 116.51
CA THR A 360 -15.49 -23.67 115.32
C THR A 360 -15.95 -22.56 114.38
N ASP A 361 -16.33 -21.41 114.94
CA ASP A 361 -16.93 -20.32 114.17
C ASP A 361 -15.84 -19.55 113.40
N ALA A 362 -14.63 -19.43 113.94
CA ALA A 362 -13.46 -18.94 113.21
C ALA A 362 -13.06 -19.88 112.06
N LEU A 363 -12.93 -21.18 112.32
CA LEU A 363 -12.58 -22.16 111.28
C LEU A 363 -13.63 -22.22 110.17
N ARG A 364 -14.92 -22.22 110.54
CA ARG A 364 -16.04 -22.14 109.60
C ARG A 364 -15.98 -20.89 108.73
N ARG A 365 -15.73 -19.71 109.33
CA ARG A 365 -15.58 -18.44 108.57
C ARG A 365 -14.40 -18.47 107.61
N GLU A 366 -13.28 -19.10 107.98
CA GLU A 366 -12.14 -19.28 107.07
C GLU A 366 -12.47 -20.26 105.93
N MET A 367 -13.18 -21.36 106.19
CA MET A 367 -13.66 -22.29 105.16
C MET A 367 -14.68 -21.66 104.21
N GLU A 368 -15.66 -20.92 104.73
CA GLU A 368 -16.64 -20.19 103.91
C GLU A 368 -15.95 -19.10 103.07
N ALA A 369 -14.92 -18.43 103.60
CA ALA A 369 -14.11 -17.47 102.84
C ALA A 369 -13.28 -18.13 101.73
N ILE A 370 -12.66 -19.30 101.99
CA ILE A 370 -11.95 -20.09 100.97
C ILE A 370 -12.92 -20.54 99.86
N ALA A 371 -14.09 -21.06 100.22
CA ALA A 371 -15.12 -21.50 99.28
C ALA A 371 -15.78 -20.34 98.50
N ALA A 372 -15.75 -19.11 99.02
CA ALA A 372 -16.17 -17.91 98.29
C ALA A 372 -15.09 -17.42 97.31
N ASP A 373 -13.82 -17.40 97.73
CA ASP A 373 -12.69 -16.95 96.92
C ASP A 373 -12.22 -17.96 95.84
N LYS A 374 -12.84 -19.15 95.75
CA LYS A 374 -12.65 -20.15 94.66
C LYS A 374 -12.79 -19.57 93.24
N ASN A 375 -13.35 -18.37 93.08
CA ASN A 375 -13.45 -17.66 91.80
C ASN A 375 -12.19 -16.87 91.40
N LYS A 376 -11.19 -16.77 92.28
CA LYS A 376 -9.90 -16.09 92.04
C LYS A 376 -8.73 -17.04 91.74
N MET A 377 -8.96 -18.36 91.82
CA MET A 377 -7.94 -19.40 91.63
C MET A 377 -7.88 -19.91 90.18
N SER A 378 -6.73 -20.46 89.79
CA SER A 378 -6.60 -21.23 88.55
C SER A 378 -7.25 -22.62 88.69
N MET A 379 -7.47 -23.32 87.57
CA MET A 379 -7.98 -24.70 87.60
C MET A 379 -7.01 -25.65 88.33
N GLU A 380 -5.70 -25.48 88.09
CA GLU A 380 -4.63 -26.22 88.79
C GLU A 380 -4.64 -25.94 90.31
N GLY A 381 -4.87 -24.68 90.69
CA GLY A 381 -5.03 -24.25 92.08
C GLY A 381 -6.29 -24.81 92.74
N LEU A 382 -7.41 -24.89 92.01
CA LEU A 382 -8.66 -25.49 92.50
C LEU A 382 -8.50 -27.00 92.76
N LEU A 383 -7.82 -27.72 91.87
CA LEU A 383 -7.50 -29.14 92.07
C LEU A 383 -6.64 -29.35 93.33
N LYS A 384 -5.57 -28.56 93.52
CA LYS A 384 -4.73 -28.62 94.73
C LYS A 384 -5.46 -28.23 96.01
N LEU A 385 -6.45 -27.33 95.92
CA LEU A 385 -7.28 -26.95 97.06
C LEU A 385 -8.26 -28.07 97.42
N GLU A 386 -8.95 -28.65 96.44
CA GLU A 386 -9.83 -29.80 96.64
C GLU A 386 -9.06 -30.97 97.27
N GLU A 387 -7.87 -31.29 96.74
CA GLU A 387 -7.01 -32.35 97.25
C GLU A 387 -6.64 -32.12 98.73
N LYS A 388 -6.30 -30.88 99.11
CA LYS A 388 -6.04 -30.50 100.51
C LYS A 388 -7.30 -30.59 101.39
N MET A 389 -8.45 -30.12 100.91
CA MET A 389 -9.70 -30.18 101.66
C MET A 389 -10.12 -31.64 101.90
N SER A 390 -10.00 -32.48 100.87
CA SER A 390 -10.22 -33.93 100.94
C SER A 390 -9.28 -34.61 101.95
N ARG A 391 -7.98 -34.27 101.95
CA ARG A 391 -7.02 -34.76 102.95
C ARG A 391 -7.42 -34.36 104.38
N VAL A 392 -7.83 -33.11 104.61
CA VAL A 392 -8.28 -32.64 105.94
C VAL A 392 -9.62 -33.28 106.37
N GLN A 393 -10.57 -33.46 105.45
CA GLN A 393 -11.84 -34.16 105.71
C GLN A 393 -11.59 -35.62 106.12
N GLN A 394 -10.70 -36.33 105.41
CA GLN A 394 -10.34 -37.71 105.70
C GLN A 394 -9.59 -37.83 107.04
N GLY A 395 -8.65 -36.91 107.33
CA GLY A 395 -7.96 -36.82 108.62
C GLY A 395 -8.94 -36.63 109.77
N LEU A 396 -9.77 -35.58 109.72
CA LEU A 396 -10.84 -35.34 110.70
C LEU A 396 -11.75 -36.55 110.91
N THR A 397 -12.15 -37.24 109.82
CA THR A 397 -13.02 -38.43 109.90
C THR A 397 -12.35 -39.59 110.63
N ARG A 398 -11.05 -39.80 110.41
CA ARG A 398 -10.25 -40.82 111.11
C ARG A 398 -10.08 -40.44 112.57
N ASP A 399 -9.57 -39.24 112.82
CA ASP A 399 -9.15 -38.81 114.15
C ASP A 399 -10.35 -38.62 115.07
N LYS A 400 -11.51 -38.18 114.55
CA LYS A 400 -12.80 -38.22 115.25
C LYS A 400 -13.09 -39.62 115.79
N ARG A 401 -12.99 -40.67 114.95
CA ARG A 401 -13.30 -42.04 115.38
C ARG A 401 -12.34 -42.50 116.46
N GLU A 402 -11.04 -42.30 116.26
CA GLU A 402 -10.01 -42.68 117.24
C GLU A 402 -10.19 -41.93 118.58
N ILE A 403 -10.52 -40.64 118.54
CA ILE A 403 -10.83 -39.80 119.72
C ILE A 403 -12.15 -40.23 120.38
N GLN A 404 -13.18 -40.56 119.61
CA GLN A 404 -14.48 -41.02 120.11
C GLN A 404 -14.37 -42.38 120.80
N ASP A 405 -13.66 -43.33 120.20
CA ASP A 405 -13.40 -44.66 120.76
C ASP A 405 -12.57 -44.52 122.04
N LYS A 406 -11.43 -43.80 122.01
CA LYS A 406 -10.63 -43.53 123.21
C LYS A 406 -11.42 -42.81 124.30
N ALA A 407 -12.29 -41.86 123.96
CA ALA A 407 -13.11 -41.16 124.94
C ALA A 407 -14.11 -42.10 125.65
N SER A 408 -14.56 -43.17 124.99
CA SER A 408 -15.51 -44.12 125.60
C SER A 408 -14.93 -44.90 126.80
N ASP A 409 -13.60 -45.04 126.90
CA ASP A 409 -12.93 -45.67 128.05
C ASP A 409 -12.74 -44.72 129.26
N VAL A 410 -13.16 -43.45 129.18
CA VAL A 410 -12.92 -42.46 130.25
C VAL A 410 -13.89 -42.66 131.42
N ILE A 411 -13.35 -43.19 132.52
CA ILE A 411 -14.08 -43.56 133.75
C ILE A 411 -14.81 -42.35 134.39
N SER A 412 -14.23 -41.15 134.29
CA SER A 412 -14.82 -39.94 134.90
C SER A 412 -15.95 -39.37 134.04
N LYS A 413 -17.20 -39.55 134.50
CA LYS A 413 -18.43 -39.16 133.79
C LYS A 413 -18.48 -37.68 133.38
N ASP A 414 -17.96 -36.78 134.20
CA ASP A 414 -17.97 -35.34 133.90
C ASP A 414 -16.86 -34.92 132.92
N GLN A 415 -15.72 -35.61 132.94
CA GLN A 415 -14.69 -35.44 131.92
C GLN A 415 -15.16 -36.05 130.59
N PHE A 416 -15.78 -37.23 130.61
CA PHE A 416 -16.44 -37.84 129.46
C PHE A 416 -17.49 -36.93 128.83
N ASN A 417 -18.38 -36.33 129.62
CA ASN A 417 -19.38 -35.38 129.10
C ASN A 417 -18.74 -34.15 128.43
N LYS A 418 -17.66 -33.61 129.01
CA LYS A 418 -16.90 -32.50 128.41
C LYS A 418 -16.22 -32.92 127.09
N LEU A 419 -15.53 -34.06 127.08
CA LEU A 419 -14.88 -34.62 125.89
C LEU A 419 -15.89 -34.91 124.77
N LYS A 420 -17.02 -35.55 125.11
CA LYS A 420 -18.13 -35.79 124.17
C LYS A 420 -18.70 -34.50 123.58
N SER A 421 -18.82 -33.42 124.37
CA SER A 421 -19.23 -32.11 123.85
C SER A 421 -18.24 -31.49 122.86
N GLN A 422 -16.94 -31.82 122.96
CA GLN A 422 -15.90 -31.40 122.03
C GLN A 422 -15.84 -32.29 120.78
N VAL A 423 -16.10 -33.60 120.90
CA VAL A 423 -16.29 -34.50 119.75
C VAL A 423 -17.48 -34.06 118.91
N ASN A 424 -18.63 -33.74 119.54
CA ASN A 424 -19.78 -33.18 118.85
C ASN A 424 -19.50 -31.84 118.12
N LYS A 425 -18.43 -31.12 118.47
CA LYS A 425 -17.96 -29.93 117.73
C LYS A 425 -17.06 -30.28 116.54
N LEU A 426 -16.33 -31.40 116.61
CA LEU A 426 -15.63 -31.95 115.43
C LEU A 426 -16.63 -32.43 114.38
N ASP A 427 -17.76 -33.02 114.79
CA ASP A 427 -18.89 -33.36 113.89
C ASP A 427 -19.36 -32.13 113.12
N GLN A 428 -19.70 -31.05 113.82
CA GLN A 428 -20.20 -29.82 113.19
C GLN A 428 -19.14 -29.14 112.32
N LEU A 429 -17.85 -29.25 112.67
CA LEU A 429 -16.76 -28.81 111.82
C LEU A 429 -16.62 -29.69 110.56
N MET A 430 -16.73 -31.02 110.68
CA MET A 430 -16.69 -31.94 109.54
C MET A 430 -17.81 -31.64 108.54
N ASP A 431 -19.05 -31.44 109.01
CA ASP A 431 -20.17 -31.06 108.16
C ASP A 431 -19.88 -29.75 107.38
N ASP A 432 -19.26 -28.76 108.03
CA ASP A 432 -18.95 -27.47 107.40
C ASP A 432 -17.71 -27.53 106.48
N VAL A 433 -16.75 -28.43 106.76
CA VAL A 433 -15.65 -28.81 105.85
C VAL A 433 -16.21 -29.45 104.58
N GLU A 434 -17.11 -30.41 104.73
CA GLU A 434 -17.75 -31.12 103.61
C GLU A 434 -18.57 -30.16 102.75
N LYS A 435 -19.41 -29.31 103.34
CA LYS A 435 -20.13 -28.24 102.61
C LYS A 435 -19.20 -27.24 101.92
N ALA A 436 -18.00 -27.00 102.42
CA ALA A 436 -17.03 -26.10 101.81
C ALA A 436 -16.29 -26.79 100.65
N GLN A 437 -15.89 -28.05 100.82
CA GLN A 437 -15.26 -28.87 99.78
C GLN A 437 -16.24 -29.15 98.65
N GLU A 438 -17.49 -29.51 98.95
CA GLU A 438 -18.54 -29.72 97.96
C GLU A 438 -18.76 -28.44 97.14
N LYS A 439 -18.77 -27.25 97.74
CA LYS A 439 -18.81 -25.98 96.98
C LYS A 439 -17.59 -25.79 96.07
N VAL A 440 -16.41 -26.27 96.41
CA VAL A 440 -15.21 -26.20 95.54
C VAL A 440 -15.31 -27.24 94.41
N ARG A 441 -15.72 -28.46 94.75
CA ARG A 441 -15.91 -29.60 93.83
C ARG A 441 -17.03 -29.40 92.82
N ASP A 442 -18.17 -28.87 93.25
CA ASP A 442 -19.33 -28.52 92.42
C ASP A 442 -18.99 -27.43 91.38
N LYS A 443 -17.93 -26.62 91.64
CA LYS A 443 -17.34 -25.76 90.62
C LYS A 443 -16.44 -26.55 89.66
N LEU A 444 -15.54 -27.39 90.15
CA LEU A 444 -14.67 -28.23 89.31
C LEU A 444 -15.49 -29.11 88.34
N GLU A 445 -16.45 -29.87 88.85
CA GLU A 445 -17.25 -30.84 88.07
C GLU A 445 -18.20 -30.17 87.06
N ARG A 446 -18.63 -28.92 87.29
CA ARG A 446 -19.43 -28.16 86.30
C ARG A 446 -18.56 -27.37 85.32
N GLN A 447 -17.46 -26.78 85.78
CA GLN A 447 -16.61 -25.95 84.93
C GLN A 447 -15.76 -26.78 83.97
N ILE A 448 -15.27 -27.96 84.36
CA ILE A 448 -14.45 -28.80 83.45
C ILE A 448 -15.24 -29.19 82.17
N PRO A 449 -16.48 -29.71 82.22
CA PRO A 449 -17.27 -29.96 81.02
C PRO A 449 -17.66 -28.71 80.24
N GLN A 450 -17.92 -27.58 80.93
CA GLN A 450 -18.25 -26.33 80.25
C GLN A 450 -17.05 -25.77 79.48
N ASP A 451 -15.89 -25.62 80.13
CA ASP A 451 -14.66 -25.10 79.52
C ASP A 451 -14.21 -26.02 78.36
N LEU A 452 -14.39 -27.34 78.49
CA LEU A 452 -14.11 -28.31 77.41
C LEU A 452 -15.07 -28.16 76.22
N ASN A 453 -16.38 -28.02 76.46
CA ASN A 453 -17.36 -27.79 75.40
C ASN A 453 -17.16 -26.43 74.72
N GLU A 454 -16.82 -25.38 75.48
CA GLU A 454 -16.47 -24.08 74.93
C GLU A 454 -15.17 -24.12 74.10
N LEU A 455 -14.17 -24.88 74.54
CA LEU A 455 -12.94 -25.11 73.76
C LEU A 455 -13.23 -25.89 72.48
N SER A 456 -14.07 -26.93 72.52
CA SER A 456 -14.49 -27.66 71.32
C SER A 456 -15.24 -26.74 70.36
N ALA A 457 -16.23 -25.98 70.84
CA ALA A 457 -17.00 -25.06 70.00
C ALA A 457 -16.11 -23.94 69.39
N LYS A 458 -15.12 -23.45 70.13
CA LYS A 458 -14.12 -22.49 69.61
C LYS A 458 -13.20 -23.14 68.58
N ALA A 459 -12.76 -24.38 68.79
CA ALA A 459 -11.95 -25.13 67.83
C ALA A 459 -12.73 -25.45 66.54
N ASP A 460 -13.99 -25.88 66.64
CA ASP A 460 -14.87 -26.11 65.49
C ASP A 460 -15.19 -24.81 64.74
N ASN A 461 -15.37 -23.69 65.45
CA ASN A 461 -15.55 -22.38 64.80
C ASN A 461 -14.28 -21.93 64.06
N ILE A 462 -13.09 -22.08 64.65
CA ILE A 462 -11.80 -21.80 63.99
C ILE A 462 -11.61 -22.71 62.77
N LYS A 463 -11.96 -24.00 62.87
CA LYS A 463 -11.92 -24.97 61.77
C LYS A 463 -12.89 -24.59 60.64
N GLN A 464 -14.11 -24.15 60.96
CA GLN A 464 -15.07 -23.62 59.99
C GLN A 464 -14.55 -22.35 59.31
N GLN A 465 -13.96 -21.40 60.07
CA GLN A 465 -13.36 -20.19 59.50
C GLN A 465 -12.15 -20.49 58.60
N LEU A 466 -11.32 -21.49 58.96
CA LEU A 466 -10.20 -21.94 58.14
C LEU A 466 -10.69 -22.60 56.85
N ASN A 467 -11.66 -23.51 56.92
CA ASN A 467 -12.26 -24.13 55.75
C ASN A 467 -12.88 -23.06 54.82
N ALA A 468 -13.74 -22.18 55.34
CA ALA A 468 -14.37 -21.14 54.54
C ALA A 468 -13.37 -20.16 53.89
N ARG A 469 -12.22 -19.90 54.54
CA ARG A 469 -11.12 -19.13 53.93
C ARG A 469 -10.36 -19.90 52.86
N ILE A 470 -10.20 -21.22 53.01
CA ILE A 470 -9.61 -22.08 51.98
C ILE A 470 -10.56 -22.15 50.78
N ASP A 471 -11.85 -22.39 50.99
CA ASP A 471 -12.88 -22.44 49.96
C ASP A 471 -12.92 -21.11 49.15
N GLN A 472 -12.87 -19.96 49.84
CA GLN A 472 -12.81 -18.64 49.21
C GLN A 472 -11.49 -18.42 48.43
N GLU A 473 -10.33 -18.76 49.01
CA GLU A 473 -9.03 -18.65 48.34
C GLU A 473 -8.95 -19.57 47.10
N GLU A 474 -9.59 -20.75 47.14
CA GLU A 474 -9.70 -21.64 45.97
C GLU A 474 -10.63 -21.05 44.89
N GLU A 475 -11.77 -20.44 45.25
CA GLU A 475 -12.66 -19.77 44.29
C GLU A 475 -11.99 -18.53 43.66
N GLU A 476 -11.35 -17.67 44.45
CA GLU A 476 -10.62 -16.50 43.95
C GLU A 476 -9.47 -16.90 43.02
N ARG A 477 -8.72 -17.97 43.35
CA ARG A 477 -7.69 -18.53 42.46
C ARG A 477 -8.28 -19.16 41.20
N TYR A 478 -9.41 -19.85 41.29
CA TYR A 478 -10.09 -20.42 40.13
C TYR A 478 -10.54 -19.32 39.15
N LEU A 479 -11.11 -18.23 39.68
CA LEU A 479 -11.48 -17.05 38.89
C LEU A 479 -10.25 -16.39 38.25
N ALA A 480 -9.16 -16.16 39.00
CA ALA A 480 -7.92 -15.59 38.46
C ALA A 480 -7.29 -16.47 37.36
N ILE A 481 -7.28 -17.80 37.54
CA ILE A 481 -6.83 -18.76 36.52
C ILE A 481 -7.73 -18.67 35.27
N ARG A 482 -9.04 -18.55 35.45
CA ARG A 482 -10.00 -18.38 34.35
C ARG A 482 -9.79 -17.06 33.60
N GLU A 483 -9.60 -15.93 34.29
CA GLU A 483 -9.32 -14.64 33.65
C GLU A 483 -8.02 -14.69 32.84
N LEU A 484 -6.96 -15.33 33.36
CA LEU A 484 -5.72 -15.56 32.65
C LEU A 484 -5.92 -16.44 31.40
N GLN A 485 -6.75 -17.48 31.47
CA GLN A 485 -7.11 -18.31 30.32
C GLN A 485 -7.94 -17.54 29.29
N GLU A 486 -8.90 -16.71 29.71
CA GLU A 486 -9.69 -15.86 28.82
C GLU A 486 -8.82 -14.77 28.17
N ALA A 487 -7.85 -14.19 28.87
CA ALA A 487 -6.88 -13.24 28.32
C ALA A 487 -5.94 -13.91 27.29
N TYR A 488 -5.43 -15.11 27.60
CA TYR A 488 -4.64 -15.93 26.68
C TYR A 488 -5.43 -16.30 25.42
N ASN A 489 -6.69 -16.70 25.58
CA ASN A 489 -7.58 -17.00 24.45
C ASN A 489 -7.95 -15.75 23.63
N LYS A 490 -8.05 -14.56 24.23
CA LYS A 490 -8.21 -13.28 23.50
C LYS A 490 -6.95 -12.89 22.73
N LEU A 491 -5.76 -13.28 23.19
CA LEU A 491 -4.49 -13.11 22.47
C LEU A 491 -4.33 -14.06 21.27
N LEU A 492 -4.70 -15.34 21.40
CA LEU A 492 -4.72 -16.27 20.26
C LEU A 492 -5.90 -16.01 19.30
N GLY A 493 -7.06 -15.62 19.84
CA GLY A 493 -8.33 -15.47 19.12
C GLY A 493 -8.48 -14.19 18.29
N ARG A 494 -7.39 -13.49 17.98
CA ARG A 494 -7.40 -12.27 17.14
C ARG A 494 -6.88 -12.58 15.73
N PRO A 495 -7.73 -13.05 14.79
CA PRO A 495 -7.36 -13.03 13.38
C PRO A 495 -7.14 -11.57 12.95
N GLY A 496 -5.98 -11.28 12.36
CA GLY A 496 -5.73 -9.95 11.78
C GLY A 496 -6.64 -9.72 10.58
N PRO A 497 -7.28 -8.54 10.44
CA PRO A 497 -8.02 -8.21 9.22
C PRO A 497 -7.06 -8.17 8.03
N ALA A 498 -7.49 -8.71 6.89
CA ALA A 498 -6.62 -8.85 5.72
C ALA A 498 -6.21 -7.49 5.14
N ALA A 499 -4.91 -7.18 5.17
CA ALA A 499 -4.29 -6.03 4.52
C ALA A 499 -2.93 -6.41 3.93
N ALA A 500 -2.65 -5.90 2.73
CA ALA A 500 -1.63 -6.36 1.80
C ALA A 500 -0.17 -6.46 2.32
N ALA A 501 0.50 -7.54 1.90
CA ALA A 501 1.91 -7.61 1.51
C ALA A 501 2.95 -6.83 2.35
N ALA A 502 3.39 -7.44 3.47
CA ALA A 502 4.62 -7.09 4.21
C ALA A 502 5.42 -8.37 4.53
N PRO A 503 6.75 -8.30 4.76
CA PRO A 503 7.61 -9.50 4.81
C PRO A 503 7.49 -10.35 6.08
N ASP A 504 7.73 -11.66 5.92
CA ASP A 504 7.30 -12.76 6.81
C ASP A 504 8.18 -12.99 8.08
N THR A 505 9.03 -12.02 8.44
CA THR A 505 10.02 -12.16 9.53
C THR A 505 9.46 -11.88 10.93
N GLN A 506 8.38 -11.11 11.05
CA GLN A 506 7.86 -10.72 12.37
C GLN A 506 6.91 -11.77 12.97
N ALA A 507 6.09 -12.44 12.13
CA ALA A 507 5.19 -13.52 12.56
C ALA A 507 5.96 -14.77 13.02
N THR A 508 7.13 -15.03 12.44
CA THR A 508 8.01 -16.15 12.82
C THR A 508 8.77 -15.90 14.12
N ALA A 509 9.16 -14.65 14.40
CA ALA A 509 9.71 -14.26 15.71
C ALA A 509 8.68 -14.44 16.84
N SER A 510 7.49 -13.85 16.69
CA SER A 510 6.43 -13.97 17.70
C SER A 510 5.99 -15.42 17.96
N ARG A 511 6.05 -16.31 16.97
CA ARG A 511 5.82 -17.75 17.18
C ARG A 511 6.86 -18.40 18.09
N ARG A 512 8.15 -18.06 17.97
CA ARG A 512 9.20 -18.56 18.89
C ARG A 512 8.98 -18.07 20.30
N GLU A 513 8.70 -16.78 20.48
CA GLU A 513 8.41 -16.18 21.80
C GLU A 513 7.20 -16.85 22.47
N ILE A 514 6.14 -17.15 21.69
CA ILE A 514 4.97 -17.91 22.15
C ILE A 514 5.33 -19.34 22.56
N ASP A 515 6.18 -20.04 21.80
CA ASP A 515 6.54 -21.43 22.11
C ASP A 515 7.54 -21.52 23.28
N GLU A 516 8.45 -20.56 23.45
CA GLU A 516 9.26 -20.41 24.66
C GLU A 516 8.39 -20.09 25.89
N CYS A 517 7.37 -19.24 25.73
CA CYS A 517 6.41 -18.95 26.79
C CYS A 517 5.60 -20.20 27.20
N LYS A 518 5.16 -21.04 26.25
CA LYS A 518 4.53 -22.35 26.55
C LYS A 518 5.47 -23.27 27.32
N VAL A 519 6.75 -23.33 26.95
CA VAL A 519 7.76 -24.13 27.68
C VAL A 519 7.98 -23.58 29.09
N ALA A 520 7.98 -22.26 29.29
CA ALA A 520 8.07 -21.64 30.61
C ALA A 520 6.84 -21.95 31.48
N ILE A 521 5.63 -21.82 30.92
CA ILE A 521 4.37 -22.18 31.61
C ILE A 521 4.36 -23.66 32.00
N LYS A 522 4.80 -24.56 31.12
CA LYS A 522 4.87 -26.00 31.43
C LYS A 522 5.87 -26.28 32.56
N LYS A 523 7.07 -25.70 32.51
CA LYS A 523 8.07 -25.81 33.59
C LYS A 523 7.56 -25.23 34.91
N LEU A 524 6.77 -24.15 34.88
CA LEU A 524 6.14 -23.59 36.07
C LEU A 524 5.10 -24.55 36.67
N ALA A 525 4.26 -25.18 35.84
CA ALA A 525 3.31 -26.20 36.30
C ALA A 525 4.01 -27.45 36.88
N GLU A 526 5.08 -27.92 36.23
CA GLU A 526 5.93 -29.01 36.73
C GLU A 526 6.61 -28.62 38.07
N SER A 527 7.05 -27.37 38.21
CA SER A 527 7.64 -26.84 39.45
C SER A 527 6.61 -26.72 40.58
N VAL A 528 5.42 -26.15 40.32
CA VAL A 528 4.33 -26.04 41.29
C VAL A 528 3.86 -27.43 41.76
N THR A 529 3.74 -28.39 40.84
CA THR A 529 3.43 -29.79 41.18
C THR A 529 4.51 -30.40 42.08
N THR A 530 5.79 -30.10 41.81
CA THR A 530 6.92 -30.55 42.64
C THR A 530 6.86 -29.92 44.04
N VAL A 531 6.60 -28.61 44.14
CA VAL A 531 6.46 -27.90 45.42
C VAL A 531 5.26 -28.43 46.22
N LYS A 532 4.12 -28.69 45.57
CA LYS A 532 2.97 -29.36 46.20
C LYS A 532 3.38 -30.70 46.80
N ASN A 533 4.00 -31.58 46.01
CA ASN A 533 4.43 -32.91 46.47
C ASN A 533 5.43 -32.86 47.63
N VAL A 534 6.23 -31.79 47.75
CA VAL A 534 7.15 -31.57 48.90
C VAL A 534 6.40 -31.03 50.13
N LEU A 535 5.42 -30.15 49.94
CA LEU A 535 4.58 -29.63 51.02
C LEU A 535 3.65 -30.71 51.59
N ASP A 536 2.99 -31.50 50.73
CA ASP A 536 2.12 -32.61 51.13
C ASP A 536 2.91 -33.64 51.97
N ARG A 537 4.16 -33.96 51.59
CA ARG A 537 5.05 -34.82 52.40
C ARG A 537 5.40 -34.19 53.74
N LYS A 538 5.83 -32.92 53.76
CA LYS A 538 6.16 -32.24 55.03
C LYS A 538 4.96 -32.14 55.97
N LEU A 539 3.76 -31.95 55.42
CA LEU A 539 2.52 -31.93 56.19
C LEU A 539 2.25 -33.31 56.78
N GLN A 540 2.36 -34.39 56.00
CA GLN A 540 2.24 -35.77 56.50
C GLN A 540 3.30 -36.13 57.55
N GLU A 541 4.56 -35.73 57.35
CA GLU A 541 5.64 -35.95 58.32
C GLU A 541 5.38 -35.24 59.66
N GLU A 542 4.95 -33.97 59.63
CA GLU A 542 4.69 -33.20 60.85
C GLU A 542 3.38 -33.61 61.54
N VAL A 543 2.34 -34.02 60.78
CA VAL A 543 1.13 -34.66 61.35
C VAL A 543 1.52 -35.94 62.08
N ARG A 544 2.23 -36.86 61.43
CA ARG A 544 2.66 -38.13 62.03
C ARG A 544 3.56 -37.92 63.25
N LYS A 545 4.40 -36.88 63.23
CA LYS A 545 5.21 -36.48 64.38
C LYS A 545 4.35 -36.00 65.55
N ARG A 546 3.32 -35.19 65.31
CA ARG A 546 2.38 -34.77 66.35
C ARG A 546 1.54 -35.92 66.90
N GLU A 547 1.13 -36.87 66.06
CA GLU A 547 0.50 -38.12 66.53
C GLU A 547 1.42 -38.88 67.50
N GLN A 548 2.70 -39.05 67.15
CA GLN A 548 3.69 -39.70 68.01
C GLN A 548 3.97 -38.93 69.32
N ASP A 549 4.00 -37.60 69.28
CA ASP A 549 4.20 -36.79 70.48
C ASP A 549 2.95 -36.78 71.39
N VAL A 550 1.73 -36.83 70.83
CA VAL A 550 0.48 -37.05 71.58
C VAL A 550 0.42 -38.44 72.20
N GLU A 551 0.84 -39.49 71.47
CA GLU A 551 0.90 -40.86 71.99
C GLU A 551 1.93 -40.99 73.14
N ARG A 552 3.10 -40.36 73.00
CA ARG A 552 4.10 -40.25 74.08
C ARG A 552 3.56 -39.53 75.31
N LEU A 553 2.87 -38.41 75.14
CA LEU A 553 2.24 -37.67 76.24
C LEU A 553 1.15 -38.53 76.91
N SER A 554 0.37 -39.27 76.14
CA SER A 554 -0.65 -40.20 76.66
C SER A 554 -0.02 -41.31 77.50
N VAL A 555 1.10 -41.91 77.06
CA VAL A 555 1.85 -42.91 77.83
C VAL A 555 2.51 -42.31 79.10
N LEU A 556 2.89 -41.03 79.08
CA LEU A 556 3.39 -40.32 80.26
C LEU A 556 2.29 -39.94 81.26
N ILE A 557 1.03 -39.79 80.82
CA ILE A 557 -0.13 -39.51 81.67
C ILE A 557 -0.70 -40.80 82.30
N GLN A 558 -0.41 -41.97 81.72
CA GLN A 558 -0.78 -43.29 82.25
C GLN A 558 0.26 -43.91 83.21
N ARG A 559 1.21 -43.11 83.72
CA ARG A 559 2.29 -43.53 84.64
C ARG A 559 2.37 -42.64 85.87
#